data_AF-A0A963LXY4-F1
#
_entry.id   AF-A0A963LXY4-F1
#
_cell.length_a   1.000
_cell.length_b   1.000
_cell.length_c   1.000
_cell.angle_alpha   90.00
_cell.angle_beta   90.00
_cell.angle_gamma   90.00
#
_symmetry.space_group_name_H-M   'P 1'
#
loop_
_entity.id
_entity.type
_entity.pdbx_description
1 polymer ?
#
loop_
_entity_poly.entity_id
_entity_poly.type
_entity_poly.pdbx_seq_one_letter_code
_entity_poly.pdbx_strand_id
1 'polypeptide(L)' 'MPENWTPETVLTVAFIAALVGGLLLKFWLASRQIRHVARFRDSVPDRFREQVTLAAHQRAADYTIAKTRFG' A
#
# COMPACT_ATOMS: atom_id res chain seq x y z
N MET A 1 9.17 -10.12 -38.29
CA MET A 1 8.79 -9.20 -37.19
C MET A 1 7.28 -9.04 -37.30
N PRO A 2 6.44 -9.45 -36.34
CA PRO A 2 5.00 -9.26 -36.50
C PRO A 2 4.70 -7.76 -36.60
N GLU A 3 4.04 -7.38 -37.69
CA GLU A 3 3.67 -6.01 -38.04
C GLU A 3 2.31 -5.66 -37.40
N ASN A 4 2.26 -5.74 -36.08
CA ASN A 4 1.03 -5.55 -35.29
C ASN A 4 1.05 -4.27 -34.44
N TRP A 5 1.95 -3.34 -34.74
CA TRP A 5 1.99 -2.01 -34.12
C TRP A 5 0.97 -1.07 -34.77
N THR A 6 -0.31 -1.39 -34.61
CA THR A 6 -1.38 -0.49 -35.01
C THR A 6 -1.69 0.51 -33.88
N PRO A 7 -2.20 1.72 -34.19
CA PRO A 7 -2.50 2.74 -33.17
C PRO A 7 -3.37 2.24 -32.02
N GLU A 8 -4.35 1.36 -32.31
CA GLU A 8 -5.19 0.72 -31.31
C GLU A 8 -4.43 -0.26 -30.42
N THR A 9 -3.45 -0.99 -30.96
CA THR A 9 -2.58 -1.89 -30.19
C THR A 9 -1.65 -1.10 -29.28
N VAL A 10 -1.09 0.01 -29.79
CA VAL A 10 -0.25 0.94 -29.01
C VAL A 10 -1.04 1.53 -27.84
N LEU A 11 -2.27 2.01 -28.09
CA LEU A 11 -3.13 2.55 -27.03
C LEU A 11 -3.47 1.49 -25.99
N THR A 12 -3.77 0.26 -26.43
CA THR A 12 -4.08 -0.86 -25.52
C THR A 12 -2.90 -1.19 -24.63
N VAL A 13 -1.69 -1.29 -25.19
CA VAL A 13 -0.46 -1.55 -24.42
C VAL A 13 -0.16 -0.42 -23.45
N ALA A 14 -0.29 0.84 -23.88
CA ALA A 14 -0.10 2.00 -23.02
C ALA A 14 -1.11 2.03 -21.86
N PHE A 15 -2.37 1.70 -22.13
CA PHE A 15 -3.42 1.63 -21.11
C PHE A 15 -3.14 0.52 -20.08
N ILE A 16 -2.78 -0.69 -20.54
CA ILE A 16 -2.39 -1.79 -19.65
C ILE A 16 -1.18 -1.40 -18.80
N ALA A 17 -0.16 -0.78 -19.42
CA ALA A 17 1.02 -0.31 -18.70
C ALA A 17 0.67 0.74 -17.63
N ALA A 18 -0.25 1.66 -17.93
CA ALA A 18 -0.74 2.65 -16.97
C ALA A 18 -1.52 2.01 -15.81
N LEU A 19 -2.37 1.01 -16.09
CA LEU A 19 -3.09 0.28 -15.06
C LEU A 19 -2.15 -0.49 -14.13
N VAL A 20 -1.19 -1.23 -14.70
CA VAL A 20 -0.18 -1.98 -13.94
C VAL A 20 0.70 -1.02 -13.14
N GLY A 21 1.17 0.06 -13.77
CA GLY A 21 1.96 1.09 -13.10
C GLY A 21 1.21 1.75 -11.94
N GLY A 22 -0.07 2.09 -12.14
CA GLY A 22 -0.93 2.64 -11.09
C GLY A 22 -1.17 1.67 -9.95
N LEU A 23 -1.35 0.38 -10.24
CA LEU A 23 -1.51 -0.67 -9.25
C LEU A 23 -0.21 -0.86 -8.44
N LEU A 24 0.93 -0.97 -9.10
CA LEU A 24 2.25 -1.05 -8.45
C LEU A 24 2.54 0.16 -7.58
N LEU A 25 2.19 1.36 -8.06
CA LEU A 25 2.36 2.59 -7.29
C LEU A 25 1.49 2.59 -6.05
N LYS A 26 0.21 2.20 -6.15
CA LYS A 26 -0.67 2.03 -4.98
C LYS A 26 -0.10 1.04 -3.98
N PHE A 27 0.34 -0.15 -4.42
CA PHE A 27 0.97 -1.14 -3.55
C PHE A 27 2.27 -0.62 -2.92
N TRP A 28 3.08 0.14 -3.65
CA TRP A 28 4.31 0.73 -3.13
C TRP A 28 4.03 1.80 -2.08
N LEU A 29 3.07 2.72 -2.32
CA LEU A 29 2.64 3.71 -1.35
C LEU A 29 2.04 3.05 -0.10
N ALA A 30 1.16 2.08 -0.29
CA ALA A 30 0.58 1.26 0.78
C ALA A 30 1.67 0.58 1.62
N SER A 31 2.64 -0.07 0.98
CA SER A 31 3.78 -0.69 1.66
C SER A 31 4.68 0.33 2.37
N ARG A 32 4.84 1.53 1.80
CA ARG A 32 5.60 2.63 2.42
C ARG A 32 4.86 3.17 3.65
N GLN A 33 3.55 3.33 3.58
CA GLN A 33 2.71 3.75 4.69
C GLN A 33 2.73 2.68 5.80
N ILE A 34 2.58 1.40 5.45
CA ILE A 34 2.72 0.27 6.37
C ILE A 34 4.10 0.26 7.04
N ARG A 35 5.19 0.39 6.28
CA ARG A 35 6.55 0.42 6.85
C ARG A 35 6.75 1.59 7.81
N HIS A 36 6.19 2.76 7.50
CA HIS A 36 6.24 3.92 8.39
C HIS A 36 5.44 3.66 9.67
N VAL A 37 4.21 3.15 9.58
CA VAL A 37 3.36 2.80 10.73
C VAL A 37 3.98 1.68 11.57
N ALA A 38 4.50 0.63 10.94
CA ALA A 38 5.18 -0.48 11.61
C ALA A 38 6.44 -0.03 12.34
N ARG A 39 7.18 0.96 11.81
CA ARG A 39 8.36 1.52 12.48
C ARG A 39 8.02 2.36 13.71
N PHE A 40 6.81 2.90 13.80
CA PHE A 40 6.29 3.60 14.98
C PHE A 40 5.38 2.71 15.86
N ARG A 41 5.21 1.41 15.54
CA ARG A 41 4.35 0.49 16.32
C ARG A 41 4.89 0.22 17.73
N ASP A 42 6.21 0.31 17.90
CA ASP A 42 6.90 0.01 19.16
C ASP A 42 7.08 1.27 20.02
N SER A 43 6.55 2.42 19.60
CA SER A 43 6.59 3.68 20.34
C SER A 43 5.19 4.25 20.50
N VAL A 44 4.51 3.90 21.59
CA VAL A 44 3.27 4.58 21.97
C VAL A 44 3.63 5.98 22.47
N PRO A 45 3.11 7.06 21.85
CA PRO A 45 3.33 8.42 22.35
C PRO A 45 2.80 8.52 23.78
N ASP A 46 3.60 9.07 24.68
CA ASP A 46 3.37 9.06 26.14
C ASP A 46 1.99 9.60 26.57
N ARG A 47 1.37 10.45 25.75
CA ARG A 47 0.02 10.99 25.98
C ARG A 47 -1.11 9.96 25.89
N PHE A 48 -0.92 8.81 25.25
CA PHE A 48 -1.96 7.80 25.06
C PHE A 48 -1.76 6.54 25.92
N ARG A 49 -0.68 6.49 26.73
CA ARG A 49 -0.38 5.35 27.61
C ARG A 49 -1.49 5.05 28.63
N GLU A 50 -2.28 6.05 29.02
CA GLU A 50 -3.37 5.88 30.00
C GLU A 50 -4.70 5.40 29.39
N GLN A 51 -4.90 5.52 28.07
CA GLN A 51 -6.20 5.21 27.42
C GLN A 51 -6.15 3.98 26.51
N VAL A 52 -4.97 3.60 26.02
CA VAL A 52 -4.81 2.48 25.10
C VAL A 52 -3.63 1.62 25.53
N THR A 53 -3.90 0.35 25.87
CA THR A 53 -2.85 -0.62 26.19
C THR A 53 -1.98 -0.89 24.96
N LEU A 54 -0.69 -1.15 25.17
CA LEU A 54 0.28 -1.46 24.11
C LEU A 54 -0.24 -2.54 23.15
N ALA A 55 -0.91 -3.56 23.70
CA ALA A 55 -1.51 -4.66 22.95
C ALA A 55 -2.70 -4.24 22.06
N ALA A 56 -3.52 -3.29 22.50
CA ALA A 56 -4.60 -2.75 21.69
C ALA A 56 -4.06 -1.88 20.53
N HIS A 57 -2.98 -1.13 20.78
CA HIS A 57 -2.28 -0.35 19.78
C HIS A 57 -1.62 -1.23 18.70
N GLN A 58 -1.02 -2.35 19.12
CA GLN A 58 -0.47 -3.37 18.22
C GLN A 58 -1.57 -4.02 17.37
N ARG A 59 -2.73 -4.37 17.94
CA ARG A 59 -3.86 -4.91 17.18
C ARG A 59 -4.42 -3.94 16.13
N ALA A 60 -4.53 -2.65 16.45
CA ALA A 60 -5.00 -1.65 15.49
C ALA A 60 -4.00 -1.44 14.34
N ALA A 61 -2.70 -1.50 14.64
CA ALA A 61 -1.66 -1.49 13.63
C ALA A 61 -1.74 -2.74 12.74
N ASP A 62 -1.85 -3.93 13.33
CA ASP A 62 -1.95 -5.20 12.60
C ASP A 62 -3.22 -5.26 11.72
N TYR A 63 -4.36 -4.75 12.20
CA TYR A 63 -5.59 -4.62 11.42
C TYR A 63 -5.44 -3.65 10.24
N THR A 64 -4.77 -2.51 10.44
CA THR A 64 -4.49 -1.56 9.36
C THR A 64 -3.57 -2.18 8.31
N ILE A 65 -2.55 -2.93 8.73
CA ILE A 65 -1.63 -3.64 7.83
C ILE A 65 -2.38 -4.71 7.04
N ALA A 66 -3.25 -5.50 7.70
CA ALA A 66 -4.07 -6.48 7.02
C ALA A 66 -5.03 -5.82 6.01
N LYS A 67 -5.73 -4.75 6.41
CA LYS A 67 -6.66 -4.02 5.55
C LYS A 67 -5.96 -3.39 4.33
N THR A 68 -4.76 -2.87 4.51
CA THR A 68 -3.96 -2.27 3.43
C THR A 68 -3.27 -3.31 2.53
N ARG A 69 -3.12 -4.57 2.98
CA ARG A 69 -2.56 -5.68 2.19
C ARG A 69 -3.61 -6.44 1.38
N PHE A 70 -4.87 -6.40 1.79
CA PHE A 70 -6.01 -7.02 1.11
C PHE A 70 -6.85 -6.03 0.27
N GLY A 71 -6.39 -4.77 0.13
CA GLY A 71 -7.03 -3.73 -0.68
C GLY A 71 -6.14 -3.26 -1.82
#